data_AF-A0A1C2BRU5-F1
#
_entry.id   AF-A0A1C2BRU5-F1
#
_cell.length_a   1.000
_cell.length_b   1.000
_cell.length_c   1.000
_cell.angle_alpha   90.00
_cell.angle_beta   90.00
_cell.angle_gamma   90.00
#
_symmetry.space_group_name_H-M   'P 1'
#
loop_
_entity.id
_entity.type
_entity.pdbx_description
1 polymer ?
#
loop_
_entity_poly.entity_id
_entity_poly.type
_entity_poly.pdbx_seq_one_letter_code
_entity_poly.pdbx_strand_id
1 'polypeptide(L)'
;MKIGMLLTGLGYLLALFGNILSAGFFFYGIYIIFAKNFSSGLVLIGASVLTLIAAKIISNGLMLLGAVLSKKAIEKEINLEK
;
A
#
# COMPACT_ATOMS: atom_id res chain seq x y z
N MET A 1 21.30 7.25 3.68
CA MET A 1 20.71 6.70 2.44
C MET A 1 19.97 5.36 2.60
N LYS A 2 20.56 4.31 3.22
CA LYS A 2 19.99 2.93 3.22
C LYS A 2 18.55 2.79 3.78
N ILE A 3 18.23 3.48 4.88
CA ILE A 3 16.93 3.36 5.56
C ILE A 3 15.79 4.00 4.76
N GLY A 4 16.03 5.16 4.14
CA GLY A 4 14.99 5.84 3.35
C GLY A 4 14.61 5.05 2.10
N MET A 5 15.61 4.47 1.40
CA MET A 5 15.37 3.56 0.28
C MET A 5 14.63 2.28 0.69
N LEU A 6 14.96 1.70 1.85
CA LEU A 6 14.25 0.54 2.40
C LEU A 6 12.78 0.83 2.69
N LEU A 7 12.49 1.97 3.33
CA LEU A 7 11.11 2.39 3.65
C LEU A 7 10.28 2.64 2.39
N THR A 8 10.87 3.28 1.38
CA THR A 8 10.21 3.47 0.08
C THR A 8 9.95 2.14 -0.62
N GLY A 9 10.92 1.21 -0.60
CA GLY A 9 10.76 -0.14 -1.16
C GLY A 9 9.66 -0.95 -0.47
N LEU A 10 9.59 -0.89 0.86
CA LEU A 10 8.52 -1.52 1.65
C LEU A 10 7.15 -0.90 1.32
N GLY A 11 7.08 0.41 1.14
CA GLY A 11 5.86 1.09 0.69
C GLY A 11 5.35 0.56 -0.65
N TYR A 12 6.24 0.39 -1.63
CA TYR A 12 5.86 -0.19 -2.93
C TYR A 12 5.39 -1.65 -2.83
N LEU A 13 6.07 -2.48 -2.01
CA LEU A 13 5.64 -3.86 -1.79
C LEU A 13 4.25 -3.92 -1.16
N LEU A 14 3.99 -3.10 -0.14
CA LEU A 14 2.67 -2.99 0.50
C LEU A 14 1.58 -2.54 -0.47
N ALA A 15 1.88 -1.59 -1.37
CA ALA A 15 0.95 -1.20 -2.42
C ALA A 15 0.62 -2.38 -3.35
N LEU A 16 1.63 -3.15 -3.76
CA LEU A 16 1.44 -4.31 -4.63
C LEU A 16 0.58 -5.39 -3.96
N PHE A 17 0.92 -5.79 -2.74
CA PHE A 17 0.14 -6.78 -1.99
C PHE A 17 -1.28 -6.31 -1.70
N GLY A 18 -1.47 -5.04 -1.36
CA GLY A 18 -2.78 -4.46 -1.12
C GLY A 18 -3.67 -4.49 -2.36
N ASN A 19 -3.12 -4.21 -3.55
CA ASN A 19 -3.86 -4.32 -4.80
C ASN A 19 -4.24 -5.77 -5.13
N ILE A 20 -3.33 -6.73 -4.93
CA ILE A 20 -3.61 -8.16 -5.16
C ILE A 20 -4.70 -8.67 -4.21
N LEU A 21 -4.61 -8.33 -2.92
CA LEU A 21 -5.61 -8.71 -1.92
C LEU A 21 -6.98 -8.06 -2.21
N SER A 22 -6.99 -6.78 -2.56
CA SER A 22 -8.22 -6.08 -2.96
C SER A 22 -8.89 -6.77 -4.16
N ALA A 23 -8.13 -7.08 -5.21
CA ALA A 23 -8.64 -7.81 -6.37
C ALA A 23 -9.20 -9.18 -5.97
N GLY A 24 -8.48 -9.91 -5.09
CA GLY A 24 -8.94 -11.20 -4.55
C GLY A 24 -10.29 -11.10 -3.85
N PHE A 25 -10.46 -10.14 -2.94
CA PHE A 25 -11.74 -9.90 -2.26
C PHE A 25 -12.86 -9.51 -3.23
N PHE A 26 -12.54 -8.71 -4.25
CA PHE A 26 -13.53 -8.28 -5.24
C PHE A 26 -14.05 -9.46 -6.07
N PHE A 27 -13.17 -10.24 -6.69
CA PHE A 27 -13.57 -11.40 -7.51
C PHE A 27 -14.20 -12.50 -6.66
N TYR A 28 -13.70 -12.74 -5.46
CA TYR A 28 -14.32 -13.70 -4.55
C TYR A 28 -15.70 -13.23 -4.07
N GLY A 29 -15.88 -11.93 -3.85
CA GLY A 29 -17.18 -11.33 -3.55
C GLY A 29 -18.19 -11.55 -4.67
N ILE A 30 -17.79 -11.30 -5.92
CA ILE A 30 -18.62 -11.59 -7.11
C ILE A 30 -18.99 -13.08 -7.15
N TYR A 31 -18.03 -13.99 -6.96
CA TYR A 31 -18.31 -15.42 -6.92
C TYR A 31 -19.36 -15.77 -5.85
N ILE A 32 -19.23 -15.23 -4.63
CA ILE A 32 -20.14 -15.52 -3.53
C ILE A 32 -21.55 -14.99 -3.78
N ILE A 33 -21.71 -13.85 -4.47
CA ILE A 33 -23.01 -13.31 -4.87
C ILE A 33 -23.81 -14.35 -5.66
N PHE A 34 -23.16 -15.02 -6.62
CA PHE A 34 -23.83 -16.00 -7.48
C PHE A 34 -23.85 -17.42 -6.90
N ALA A 35 -22.84 -17.79 -6.09
CA ALA A 35 -22.67 -19.16 -5.61
C ALA A 35 -23.31 -19.45 -4.25
N LYS A 36 -23.49 -18.45 -3.39
CA LYS A 36 -24.01 -18.66 -2.02
C LYS A 36 -25.10 -17.68 -1.64
N ASN A 37 -24.73 -16.42 -1.39
CA ASN A 37 -25.68 -15.41 -0.96
C ASN A 37 -25.18 -14.00 -1.31
N PHE A 38 -26.14 -13.13 -1.63
CA PHE A 38 -25.89 -11.78 -2.09
C PHE A 38 -25.23 -10.90 -1.02
N SER A 39 -25.66 -11.03 0.24
CA SER A 39 -25.20 -10.17 1.34
C SER A 39 -23.71 -10.36 1.68
N SER A 40 -23.26 -11.60 1.85
CA SER A 40 -21.84 -11.91 2.10
C SER A 40 -20.96 -11.50 0.92
N GLY A 41 -21.46 -11.63 -0.30
CA GLY A 41 -20.74 -11.19 -1.50
C GLY A 41 -20.56 -9.67 -1.57
N LEU A 42 -21.61 -8.90 -1.24
CA LEU A 42 -21.53 -7.44 -1.09
C LEU A 42 -20.53 -7.01 0.00
N VAL A 43 -20.50 -7.71 1.13
CA VAL A 43 -19.55 -7.43 2.22
C VAL A 43 -18.10 -7.62 1.74
N LEU A 44 -17.83 -8.67 0.97
CA LEU A 44 -16.50 -8.93 0.40
C LEU A 44 -16.09 -7.87 -0.63
N ILE A 45 -17.04 -7.42 -1.46
CA ILE A 45 -16.79 -6.29 -2.38
C ILE A 45 -16.52 -5.01 -1.58
N GLY A 46 -17.27 -4.73 -0.51
CA GLY A 46 -17.01 -3.60 0.39
C GLY A 46 -15.62 -3.70 1.04
N ALA A 47 -15.23 -4.89 1.50
CA ALA A 47 -13.91 -5.15 2.07
C ALA A 47 -12.79 -4.89 1.03
N SER A 48 -13.01 -5.22 -0.24
CA SER A 48 -12.03 -4.95 -1.31
C SER A 48 -11.66 -3.46 -1.41
N VAL A 49 -12.66 -2.58 -1.31
CA VAL A 49 -12.48 -1.12 -1.37
C VAL A 49 -11.73 -0.63 -0.13
N LEU A 50 -12.10 -1.15 1.06
CA LEU A 50 -11.41 -0.80 2.31
C LEU A 50 -9.94 -1.25 2.29
N THR A 51 -9.65 -2.45 1.78
CA THR A 51 -8.27 -2.93 1.62
C THR A 51 -7.47 -2.02 0.70
N LEU A 52 -8.06 -1.56 -0.41
CA LEU A 52 -7.39 -0.65 -1.34
C LEU A 52 -7.06 0.70 -0.69
N ILE A 53 -8.00 1.27 0.07
CA ILE A 53 -7.81 2.53 0.80
C ILE A 53 -6.71 2.38 1.84
N ALA A 54 -6.79 1.34 2.68
CA ALA A 54 -5.80 1.08 3.72
C ALA A 54 -4.40 0.88 3.14
N ALA A 55 -4.29 0.06 2.09
CA ALA A 55 -3.03 -0.18 1.40
C ALA A 55 -2.42 1.11 0.84
N LYS A 56 -3.22 1.95 0.17
CA LYS A 56 -2.76 3.25 -0.35
C LYS A 56 -2.28 4.19 0.74
N ILE A 57 -3.01 4.30 1.84
CA ILE A 57 -2.64 5.19 2.96
C ILE A 57 -1.29 4.75 3.55
N ILE A 58 -1.16 3.45 3.85
CA ILE A 58 0.04 2.90 4.47
C ILE A 58 1.24 2.96 3.51
N SER A 59 1.05 2.58 2.24
CA SER A 59 2.12 2.63 1.24
C SER A 59 2.62 4.04 1.00
N ASN A 60 1.72 5.00 0.82
CA ASN A 60 2.07 6.39 0.57
C ASN A 60 2.75 7.02 1.80
N GLY A 61 2.30 6.69 3.01
CA GLY A 61 2.94 7.12 4.24
C GLY A 61 4.39 6.63 4.34
N LEU A 62 4.63 5.34 4.08
CA LEU A 62 5.98 4.76 4.09
C LEU A 62 6.88 5.37 3.01
N MET A 63 6.36 5.58 1.81
CA MET A 63 7.11 6.19 0.71
C MET A 63 7.48 7.65 1.00
N LEU A 64 6.56 8.43 1.58
CA LEU A 64 6.81 9.82 2.00
C LEU A 64 7.89 9.89 3.08
N LEU A 65 7.79 9.04 4.11
CA LEU A 65 8.80 8.98 5.18
C LEU A 65 10.17 8.57 4.62
N GLY A 66 10.21 7.57 3.74
CA GLY A 66 11.43 7.14 3.07
C GLY A 66 12.06 8.23 2.20
N ALA A 67 11.24 8.99 1.47
CA ALA A 67 11.69 10.11 0.65
C ALA A 67 12.24 11.28 1.49
N VAL A 68 11.55 11.66 2.57
CA VAL A 68 11.99 12.74 3.47
C VAL A 68 13.31 12.39 4.16
N LEU A 69 13.45 11.16 4.66
CA LEU A 69 14.68 10.71 5.31
C LEU A 69 15.85 10.62 4.31
N SER A 70 15.58 10.21 3.08
CA SER A 70 16.60 10.18 2.02
C SER A 70 17.05 11.59 1.65
N LYS A 71 16.11 12.52 1.47
CA LYS A 71 16.41 13.93 1.14
C LYS A 71 17.24 14.61 2.22
N LYS A 72 16.87 14.45 3.50
CA LYS A 72 17.64 15.01 4.63
C LYS A 72 19.06 14.43 4.73
N ALA A 73 19.24 13.15 4.39
CA ALA A 73 20.57 12.55 4.38
C ALA A 73 21.45 13.15 3.27
N ILE A 74 20.89 13.35 2.07
CA ILE A 74 21.59 13.94 0.92
C ILE A 74 21.98 15.40 1.21
N GLU A 75 21.06 16.21 1.76
CA GLU A 75 21.34 17.60 2.13
C GLU A 75 22.45 17.71 3.19
N LYS A 76 22.55 16.74 4.10
CA LYS A 76 23.60 16.69 5.12
C LYS A 76 24.97 16.36 4.51
N GLU A 77 25.02 15.45 3.53
CA GLU A 77 26.27 15.13 2.82
C GLU A 77 26.76 16.33 1.99
N ILE A 78 25.87 17.00 1.26
CA ILE A 78 26.22 18.16 0.42
C ILE A 78 26.76 19.35 1.24
N ASN A 79 26.23 19.58 2.45
CA ASN A 79 26.70 20.67 3.33
C ASN A 79 28.00 20.32 4.09
N LEU A 80 28.43 19.07 4.12
CA LEU A 80 29.71 18.66 4.72
C LEU A 80 30.88 18.75 3.73
N GLU A 81 30.60 18.88 2.43
CA GLU A 81 31.60 19.06 1.37
C GLU A 81 31.92 20.55 1.07
N LYS A 82 31.27 21.49 1.76
CA LYS A 82 31.53 22.94 1.69
C LYS A 82 32.28 23.42 2.92
#